data_AF-A0A432L825-F1
#
_entry.id   AF-A0A432L825-F1
#
_cell.length_a   1.000
_cell.length_b   1.000
_cell.length_c   1.000
_cell.angle_alpha   90.00
_cell.angle_beta   90.00
_cell.angle_gamma   90.00
#
_symmetry.space_group_name_H-M   'P 1'
#
loop_
_entity.id
_entity.type
_entity.pdbx_description
1 polymer ?
#
loop_
_entity_poly.entity_id
_entity_poly.type
_entity_poly.pdbx_seq_one_letter_code
_entity_poly.pdbx_strand_id
1 'polypeptide(L)'
;MRRKQIKERENKITELTIVSIFAFCIVIALLSLISIQPNVTNISFYILLFFVITGIYKPLRMSVLKMLISFFRLIFMMIKSIFYKNRISG
;
A
#
# COMPACT_ATOMS: atom_id res chain seq x y z
N MET A 1 -30.97 14.09 -2.76
CA MET A 1 -29.76 13.56 -2.09
C MET A 1 -28.91 12.64 -2.98
N ARG A 2 -29.45 11.74 -3.81
CA ARG A 2 -28.66 10.84 -4.68
C ARG A 2 -27.64 11.52 -5.62
N ARG A 3 -27.96 12.69 -6.18
CA ARG A 3 -27.06 13.42 -7.10
C ARG A 3 -25.75 13.91 -6.43
N LYS A 4 -25.76 14.23 -5.12
CA LYS A 4 -24.55 14.65 -4.39
C LYS A 4 -23.57 13.49 -4.19
N GLN A 5 -24.09 12.30 -3.89
CA GLN A 5 -23.27 11.09 -3.70
C GLN A 5 -22.58 10.62 -4.98
N ILE A 6 -23.23 10.79 -6.14
CA ILE A 6 -22.63 10.46 -7.45
C ILE A 6 -21.46 11.41 -7.72
N LYS A 7 -21.66 12.72 -7.52
CA LYS A 7 -20.64 13.75 -7.72
C LYS A 7 -19.43 13.58 -6.79
N GLU A 8 -19.66 13.18 -5.53
CA GLU A 8 -18.58 12.85 -4.59
C GLU A 8 -17.80 11.60 -4.99
N ARG A 9 -18.47 10.59 -5.54
CA ARG A 9 -17.83 9.36 -6.04
C ARG A 9 -16.98 9.64 -7.27
N GLU A 10 -17.48 10.44 -8.21
CA GLU A 10 -16.74 10.90 -9.38
C GLU A 10 -15.48 11.67 -8.95
N ASN A 11 -15.62 12.59 -7.99
CA ASN A 11 -14.48 13.38 -7.51
C ASN A 11 -13.37 12.51 -6.89
N LYS A 12 -13.75 11.45 -6.16
CA LYS A 12 -12.79 10.48 -5.60
C LYS A 12 -12.10 9.64 -6.67
N ILE A 13 -12.81 9.26 -7.73
CA ILE A 13 -12.21 8.52 -8.85
C ILE A 13 -11.20 9.43 -9.56
N THR A 14 -11.58 10.67 -9.85
CA THR A 14 -10.69 11.66 -10.45
C THR A 14 -9.45 11.91 -9.60
N GLU A 15 -9.61 12.07 -8.28
CA GLU A 15 -8.50 12.20 -7.34
C GLU A 15 -7.56 10.98 -7.41
N LEU A 16 -8.10 9.77 -7.41
CA LEU A 16 -7.32 8.54 -7.52
C LEU A 16 -6.59 8.43 -8.86
N THR A 17 -7.21 8.84 -9.96
CA THR A 17 -6.59 8.87 -11.29
C THR A 17 -5.42 9.84 -11.33
N ILE A 18 -5.60 11.06 -10.81
CA ILE A 18 -4.54 12.08 -10.76
C ILE A 18 -3.36 11.57 -9.93
N VAL A 19 -3.63 11.00 -8.75
CA VAL A 19 -2.59 10.44 -7.88
C VAL A 19 -1.87 9.27 -8.55
N SER A 20 -2.58 8.43 -9.30
CA SER A 20 -1.98 7.30 -10.02
C SER A 20 -1.02 7.77 -11.12
N ILE A 21 -1.42 8.80 -11.89
CA ILE A 21 -0.55 9.40 -12.92
C ILE A 21 0.68 10.03 -12.27
N PHE A 22 0.50 10.77 -11.18
CA PHE A 22 1.60 11.42 -10.48
C PHE A 22 2.59 10.39 -9.88
N ALA A 23 2.06 9.32 -9.28
CA ALA A 23 2.87 8.22 -8.76
C ALA A 23 3.66 7.51 -9.88
N PHE A 24 3.06 7.34 -11.06
CA PHE A 24 3.73 6.76 -12.22
C PHE A 24 4.93 7.61 -12.67
N CYS A 25 4.76 8.94 -12.75
CA CYS A 25 5.86 9.86 -13.04
C CYS A 25 6.99 9.77 -12.00
N ILE A 26 6.64 9.70 -10.71
CA ILE A 26 7.63 9.55 -9.63
C ILE A 26 8.43 8.27 -9.76
N VAL A 27 7.76 7.14 -10.07
CA VAL A 27 8.44 5.86 -10.27
C VAL A 27 9.42 5.91 -11.43
N ILE A 28 9.01 6.49 -12.56
CA ILE A 28 9.90 6.67 -13.72
C ILE A 28 11.10 7.54 -13.34
N ALA A 29 10.88 8.65 -12.64
CA ALA A 29 11.95 9.53 -12.18
C ALA A 29 12.94 8.81 -11.23
N LEU A 30 12.43 8.00 -10.29
CA LEU A 30 13.25 7.22 -9.37
C LEU A 30 14.07 6.15 -10.10
N LEU A 31 13.46 5.42 -11.03
CA LEU A 31 14.15 4.40 -11.83
C LEU A 31 15.23 5.04 -12.71
N SER A 32 14.93 6.19 -13.32
CA SER A 32 15.88 6.96 -14.11
C SER A 32 17.06 7.46 -13.29
N LEU A 33 16.84 7.84 -12.01
CA LEU A 33 17.90 8.26 -11.10
C LEU A 33 18.88 7.12 -10.81
N ILE A 34 18.37 5.88 -10.72
CA ILE A 34 19.16 4.68 -10.43
C ILE A 34 19.71 4.04 -11.73
N SER A 35 19.55 4.71 -12.89
CA SER A 35 19.93 4.21 -14.22
C SER A 35 19.30 2.86 -14.59
N ILE A 36 18.14 2.54 -14.00
CA ILE A 36 17.36 1.36 -14.35
C ILE A 36 16.38 1.76 -15.44
N GLN A 37 16.41 1.04 -16.58
CA GLN A 37 15.40 1.26 -17.62
C GLN A 37 14.01 0.92 -17.08
N PRO A 38 13.04 1.85 -17.14
CA PRO A 38 11.68 1.59 -16.72
C PRO A 38 11.07 0.57 -17.69
N ASN A 39 10.92 -0.66 -17.22
CA ASN A 39 10.30 -1.72 -17.98
C ASN A 39 8.90 -2.01 -17.45
N VAL A 40 7.89 -1.65 -18.24
CA VAL A 40 6.47 -1.89 -17.92
C VAL A 40 6.07 -3.36 -17.95
N THR A 41 6.91 -4.27 -18.47
CA THR A 41 6.64 -5.72 -18.40
C THR A 41 7.17 -6.36 -17.12
N ASN A 42 7.94 -5.62 -16.31
CA ASN A 42 8.56 -6.16 -15.11
C ASN A 42 7.64 -6.03 -13.89
N ILE A 43 7.41 -7.13 -13.19
CA ILE A 43 6.61 -7.17 -11.95
C ILE A 43 7.15 -6.19 -10.88
N SER A 44 8.47 -6.01 -10.82
CA SER A 44 9.12 -5.12 -9.85
C SER A 44 8.72 -3.67 -10.04
N PHE A 45 8.44 -3.25 -11.28
CA PHE A 45 7.95 -1.91 -11.59
C PHE A 45 6.59 -1.67 -10.92
N TYR A 46 5.67 -2.62 -11.04
CA TYR A 46 4.34 -2.52 -10.45
C TYR A 46 4.36 -2.57 -8.91
N ILE A 47 5.26 -3.37 -8.33
CA ILE A 47 5.47 -3.38 -6.87
C ILE A 47 5.96 -2.01 -6.40
N LEU A 48 6.93 -1.42 -7.09
CA LEU A 48 7.45 -0.10 -6.75
C LEU A 48 6.37 0.99 -6.89
N LEU A 49 5.59 0.93 -7.98
CA LEU A 49 4.43 1.80 -8.19
C LEU A 49 3.40 1.67 -7.08
N PHE A 50 3.09 0.46 -6.65
CA PHE A 50 2.20 0.23 -5.52
C PHE A 50 2.75 0.89 -4.25
N PHE A 51 4.04 0.75 -3.95
CA PHE A 51 4.67 1.41 -2.80
C PHE A 51 4.54 2.93 -2.86
N VAL A 52 4.82 3.54 -4.01
CA VAL A 52 4.72 5.00 -4.19
C VAL A 52 3.28 5.48 -4.05
N ILE A 53 2.31 4.81 -4.68
CA ILE A 53 0.88 5.12 -4.55
C ILE A 53 0.46 5.01 -3.08
N THR A 54 0.87 3.96 -2.39
CA THR A 54 0.53 3.73 -0.98
C THR A 54 1.15 4.78 -0.06
N GLY A 55 2.34 5.29 -0.39
CA GLY A 55 3.01 6.35 0.37
C GLY A 55 2.32 7.71 0.21
N ILE A 56 1.89 8.04 -1.00
CA ILE A 56 1.31 9.35 -1.36
C ILE A 56 -0.18 9.41 -1.00
N TYR A 57 -0.95 8.36 -1.32
CA TYR A 57 -2.38 8.38 -1.16
C TYR A 57 -2.80 8.02 0.27
N LYS A 58 -3.16 9.05 1.05
CA LYS A 58 -3.52 8.95 2.46
C LYS A 58 -4.51 7.82 2.83
N PRO A 59 -5.62 7.58 2.11
CA PRO A 59 -6.55 6.50 2.49
C PRO A 59 -5.97 5.10 2.24
N LEU A 60 -5.19 4.90 1.18
CA LEU A 60 -4.48 3.63 0.96
C LEU A 60 -3.38 3.42 2.01
N ARG A 61 -2.61 4.48 2.32
CA ARG A 61 -1.60 4.46 3.39
C ARG A 61 -2.19 3.97 4.72
N MET A 62 -3.33 4.52 5.10
CA MET A 62 -3.96 4.20 6.39
C MET A 62 -4.50 2.77 6.43
N SER A 63 -5.06 2.28 5.31
CA SER A 63 -5.51 0.88 5.18
C SER A 63 -4.34 -0.09 5.26
N VAL A 64 -3.24 0.17 4.53
CA VAL A 64 -2.05 -0.70 4.53
C VAL A 64 -1.37 -0.72 5.89
N LEU A 65 -1.22 0.43 6.56
CA LEU A 65 -0.65 0.48 7.91
C LEU A 65 -1.49 -0.30 8.92
N LYS A 66 -2.83 -0.20 8.87
CA LYS A 66 -3.72 -0.99 9.73
C LYS A 66 -3.58 -2.49 9.46
N MET A 67 -3.49 -2.88 8.20
CA MET A 67 -3.29 -4.27 7.80
C MET A 67 -1.96 -4.80 8.35
N LEU A 68 -0.87 -4.06 8.17
CA LEU A 68 0.45 -4.41 8.71
C LEU A 68 0.42 -4.56 10.23
N ILE A 69 -0.14 -3.58 10.96
CA ILE A 69 -0.26 -3.65 12.43
C ILE A 69 -1.05 -4.90 12.87
N SER A 70 -2.12 -5.23 12.15
CA SER A 70 -2.92 -6.43 12.44
C SER A 70 -2.12 -7.71 12.22
N PHE A 71 -1.38 -7.80 11.12
CA PHE A 71 -0.47 -8.92 10.84
C PHE A 71 0.60 -9.07 11.92
N PHE A 72 1.27 -7.97 12.31
CA PHE A 72 2.27 -8.00 13.38
C PHE A 72 1.67 -8.44 14.72
N ARG A 73 0.44 -8.01 15.05
CA ARG A 73 -0.25 -8.48 16.26
C ARG A 73 -0.55 -9.97 16.22
N LEU A 74 -1.01 -10.50 15.08
CA LEU A 74 -1.28 -11.93 14.92
C LEU A 74 0.01 -12.76 15.07
N ILE A 75 1.09 -12.32 14.44
CA ILE A 75 2.40 -12.98 14.57
C ILE A 75 2.87 -12.94 16.03
N PHE A 76 2.76 -11.79 16.69
CA PHE A 76 3.14 -11.65 18.09
C PHE A 76 2.27 -12.53 19.01
N MET A 77 0.98 -12.65 18.75
CA MET A 77 0.09 -13.56 19.47
C MET A 77 0.44 -15.02 19.25
N MET A 78 0.79 -15.43 18.02
CA MET A 78 1.26 -16.79 17.73
C MET A 78 2.56 -17.11 18.49
N ILE A 79 3.54 -16.20 18.44
CA ILE A 79 4.81 -16.35 19.17
C ILE A 79 4.55 -16.45 20.67
N LYS A 80 3.71 -15.55 21.22
CA LYS A 80 3.34 -15.55 22.64
C LYS A 80 2.65 -16.87 23.04
N SER A 81 1.77 -17.40 22.19
CA SER A 81 1.08 -18.68 22.44
C SER A 81 2.04 -19.87 22.48
N ILE A 82 3.00 -19.92 21.56
CA ILE A 82 4.05 -20.96 21.55
C ILE A 82 4.92 -20.87 22.81
N PHE A 83 5.33 -19.66 23.19
CA PHE A 83 6.17 -19.45 24.38
C PHE A 83 5.44 -19.80 25.69
N TYR A 84 4.15 -19.48 25.79
CA TYR A 84 3.35 -19.78 26.98
C TYR A 84 3.05 -21.29 27.11
N LYS A 85 2.84 -21.98 25.97
CA LYS A 85 2.63 -23.43 25.94
C LYS A 85 3.86 -24.21 26.43
N ASN A 86 5.08 -23.76 26.09
CA ASN A 86 6.32 -24.37 26.56
C ASN A 86 6.60 -24.17 28.06
N ARG A 87 5.92 -23.22 28.73
CA ARG A 87 6.11 -22.93 30.16
C ARG A 87 5.22 -23.74 31.10
N ILE A 88 4.20 -24.43 30.55
CA ILE A 88 3.22 -25.22 31.32
C ILE A 88 3.51 -26.73 31.20
N SER A 89 4.31 -27.14 30.22
CA SER A 89 4.68 -28.55 29.97
C SER A 89 6.11 -28.92 30.40
N GLY A 90 6.81 -28.05 31.12
CA GLY A 90 8.10 -28.32 31.77
C GLY A 90 8.01 -28.01 33.24
#